data_AF-A0A2W2G7R3-F1
#
_entry.id   AF-A0A2W2G7R3-F1
#
_cell.length_a   1.000
_cell.length_b   1.000
_cell.length_c   1.000
_cell.angle_alpha   90.00
_cell.angle_beta   90.00
_cell.angle_gamma   90.00
#
_symmetry.space_group_name_H-M   'P 1'
#
loop_
_entity.id
_entity.type
_entity.pdbx_description
1 polymer ?
#
loop_
_entity_poly.entity_id
_entity_poly.type
_entity_poly.pdbx_seq_one_letter_code
_entity_poly.pdbx_strand_id
1 'polypeptide(L)'
;MSLDWIYYAISWILLAWHSVWDAIGIPDTTVLGTTWGWILAIVFLVVTVRVILFPVFVKQIKSQRAMQALQPQVKALQEKHKGDRETLQKEMMELYRKEKANPLMGCLPMFLQIPVFLGLFHVLKRLDPANQGKTLYGWTVSQFESASAAKLFTAPIAGKFGSTADELARLGANGTTVKIMAGVLVLVMMGTTYLTSRQMILKTGWAEDPQQRMIQRLMLYGIPLSLLISGAIFPIGVIIYWVTNNLFTLGQQQWVLRKFPPPVTATSKPGTSGRNGTQPTKSLFGRGKPAPVPPKPAAPKVAGPKPGAKPANPKKGRPAKRQG
;
A
#
# COMPACT_ATOMS: atom_id res chain seq x y z
N MET A 1 -0.98 11.73 28.04
CA MET A 1 -2.02 10.70 28.23
C MET A 1 -1.43 9.38 27.78
N SER A 2 -1.35 8.37 28.64
CA SER A 2 -0.80 7.07 28.23
C SER A 2 -1.72 6.43 27.17
N LEU A 3 -1.13 5.76 26.19
CA LEU A 3 -1.83 5.05 25.11
C LEU A 3 -2.46 3.72 25.60
N ASP A 4 -2.48 3.49 26.92
CA ASP A 4 -2.85 2.22 27.55
C ASP A 4 -4.27 1.80 27.20
N TRP A 5 -5.20 2.76 27.13
CA TRP A 5 -6.59 2.47 26.77
C TRP A 5 -6.72 1.83 25.37
N ILE A 6 -5.85 2.22 24.42
CA ILE A 6 -5.80 1.60 23.09
C ILE A 6 -5.26 0.17 23.20
N TYR A 7 -4.25 -0.05 24.04
CA TYR A 7 -3.66 -1.37 24.25
C TYR A 7 -4.66 -2.34 24.88
N TYR A 8 -5.47 -1.87 25.85
CA TYR A 8 -6.60 -2.62 26.40
C TYR A 8 -7.65 -2.94 25.33
N ALA A 9 -8.07 -1.94 24.54
CA ALA A 9 -9.06 -2.16 23.50
C ALA A 9 -8.61 -3.18 22.45
N ILE A 10 -7.37 -3.05 21.95
CA ILE A 10 -6.80 -3.97 20.96
C ILE A 10 -6.62 -5.37 21.54
N SER A 11 -6.10 -5.50 22.77
CA SER A 11 -5.98 -6.79 23.45
C SER A 11 -7.33 -7.46 23.63
N TRP A 12 -8.34 -6.69 24.05
CA TRP A 12 -9.70 -7.20 24.23
C TRP A 12 -10.28 -7.73 22.92
N ILE A 13 -10.17 -6.98 21.80
CA ILE A 13 -10.67 -7.45 20.50
C ILE A 13 -9.92 -8.72 20.06
N LEU A 14 -8.60 -8.78 20.27
CA LEU A 14 -7.80 -9.95 19.90
C LEU A 14 -8.22 -11.20 20.68
N LEU A 15 -8.37 -11.07 22.00
CA LEU A 15 -8.83 -12.15 22.89
C LEU A 15 -10.28 -12.56 22.59
N ALA A 16 -11.16 -11.59 22.29
CA ALA A 16 -12.54 -11.87 21.92
C ALA A 16 -12.60 -12.71 20.65
N TRP A 17 -11.86 -12.36 19.59
CA TRP A 17 -11.81 -13.19 18.38
C TRP A 17 -11.21 -14.57 18.65
N HIS A 18 -10.16 -14.65 19.47
CA HIS A 18 -9.61 -15.94 19.87
C HIS A 18 -10.65 -16.83 20.54
N SER A 19 -11.41 -16.30 21.50
CA SER A 19 -12.50 -17.03 22.16
C SER A 19 -13.62 -17.44 21.20
N VAL A 20 -13.91 -16.64 20.18
CA VAL A 20 -14.88 -17.00 19.15
C VAL A 20 -14.38 -18.18 18.32
N TRP A 21 -13.09 -18.21 17.96
CA TRP A 21 -12.49 -19.32 17.22
C TRP A 21 -12.48 -20.62 18.03
N ASP A 22 -12.14 -20.53 19.32
CA ASP A 22 -12.19 -21.64 20.25
C ASP A 22 -13.63 -22.18 20.40
N ALA A 23 -14.62 -21.29 20.56
CA ALA A 23 -16.03 -21.65 20.71
C ALA A 23 -16.62 -22.36 19.46
N ILE A 24 -16.12 -22.07 18.26
CA ILE A 24 -16.54 -22.76 17.02
C ILE A 24 -15.67 -23.98 16.69
N GLY A 25 -14.75 -24.37 17.59
CA GLY A 25 -13.95 -25.59 17.49
C GLY A 25 -12.67 -25.46 16.66
N ILE A 26 -12.14 -24.25 16.46
CA ILE A 26 -10.79 -24.08 15.89
C ILE A 26 -9.78 -24.28 17.02
N PRO A 27 -8.98 -25.37 17.00
CA PRO A 27 -8.11 -25.68 18.11
C PRO A 27 -6.87 -24.78 18.14
N ASP A 28 -6.33 -24.55 19.34
CA ASP A 28 -5.02 -23.92 19.58
C ASP A 28 -3.84 -24.81 19.16
N THR A 29 -4.12 -26.04 18.74
CA THR A 29 -3.12 -26.96 18.21
C THR A 29 -2.59 -26.49 16.85
N THR A 30 -1.37 -26.89 16.54
CA THR A 30 -0.74 -26.59 15.26
C THR A 30 -1.29 -27.51 14.18
N VAL A 31 -2.01 -26.96 13.19
CA VAL A 31 -2.49 -27.69 12.01
C VAL A 31 -1.82 -27.09 10.77
N LEU A 32 -1.18 -27.92 9.94
CA LEU A 32 -0.35 -27.47 8.80
C LEU A 32 0.77 -26.50 9.20
N GLY A 33 1.33 -26.67 10.40
CA GLY A 33 2.35 -25.77 10.94
C GLY A 33 1.79 -24.44 11.45
N THR A 34 0.47 -24.24 11.46
CA THR A 34 -0.17 -22.97 11.82
C THR A 34 -1.08 -23.11 13.03
N THR A 35 -0.98 -22.18 13.97
CA THR A 35 -1.90 -22.03 15.10
C THR A 35 -3.07 -21.15 14.69
N TRP A 36 -4.08 -21.76 14.07
CA TRP A 36 -5.15 -21.03 13.37
C TRP A 36 -5.94 -20.09 14.28
N GLY A 37 -6.21 -20.46 15.53
CA GLY A 37 -6.91 -19.60 16.50
C GLY A 37 -6.29 -18.20 16.62
N TRP A 38 -4.99 -18.14 16.90
CA TRP A 38 -4.26 -16.87 17.02
C TRP A 38 -4.05 -16.14 15.68
N ILE A 39 -3.74 -16.87 14.59
CA ILE A 39 -3.54 -16.23 13.30
C ILE A 39 -4.85 -15.58 12.80
N LEU A 40 -5.97 -16.29 12.90
CA LEU A 40 -7.28 -15.76 12.53
C LEU A 40 -7.71 -14.64 13.48
N ALA A 41 -7.39 -14.71 14.77
CA ALA A 41 -7.65 -13.62 15.70
C ALA A 41 -6.93 -12.33 15.28
N ILE A 42 -5.66 -12.40 14.85
CA ILE A 42 -4.92 -11.24 14.32
C ILE A 42 -5.60 -10.73 13.04
N VAL A 43 -5.96 -11.60 12.11
CA VAL A 43 -6.62 -11.22 10.84
C VAL A 43 -7.94 -10.49 11.11
N PHE A 44 -8.79 -11.05 11.97
CA PHE A 44 -10.12 -10.51 12.25
C PHE A 44 -10.10 -9.30 13.18
N LEU A 45 -9.09 -9.16 14.04
CA LEU A 45 -8.79 -7.90 14.72
C LEU A 45 -8.65 -6.76 13.70
N VAL A 46 -7.85 -6.95 12.64
CA VAL A 46 -7.66 -5.94 11.59
C VAL A 46 -8.96 -5.65 10.86
N VAL A 47 -9.67 -6.70 10.45
CA VAL A 47 -10.96 -6.56 9.76
C VAL A 47 -11.96 -5.78 10.62
N THR A 48 -12.04 -6.09 11.92
CA THR A 48 -12.95 -5.44 12.87
C THR A 48 -12.64 -3.95 12.98
N VAL A 49 -11.37 -3.60 13.22
CA VAL A 49 -10.98 -2.19 13.31
C VAL A 49 -11.28 -1.48 11.99
N ARG A 50 -11.02 -2.11 10.85
CA ARG A 50 -11.31 -1.54 9.53
C ARG A 50 -12.82 -1.34 9.28
N VAL A 51 -13.66 -2.25 9.74
CA VAL A 51 -15.13 -2.13 9.67
C VAL A 51 -15.62 -0.99 10.55
N ILE A 52 -15.11 -0.86 11.78
CA ILE A 52 -15.45 0.25 12.70
C ILE A 52 -15.05 1.60 12.09
N LEU A 53 -13.89 1.67 11.44
CA LEU A 53 -13.39 2.90 10.80
C LEU A 53 -14.01 3.18 9.41
N PHE A 54 -14.80 2.25 8.87
CA PHE A 54 -15.35 2.36 7.52
C PHE A 54 -16.22 3.61 7.28
N PRO A 55 -17.10 4.06 8.21
CA PRO A 55 -17.88 5.28 8.01
C PRO A 55 -17.00 6.54 7.89
N VAL A 56 -15.92 6.58 8.68
CA VAL A 56 -14.94 7.67 8.61
C VAL A 56 -14.24 7.66 7.25
N PHE A 57 -13.87 6.47 6.77
CA PHE A 57 -13.28 6.30 5.46
C PHE A 57 -14.21 6.74 4.31
N VAL A 58 -15.51 6.46 4.39
CA VAL A 58 -16.50 6.96 3.41
C VAL A 58 -16.54 8.50 3.37
N LYS A 59 -16.48 9.15 4.54
CA LYS A 59 -16.39 10.62 4.62
C LYS A 59 -15.08 11.14 4.00
N GLN A 60 -13.97 10.45 4.21
CA GLN A 60 -12.67 10.79 3.62
C GLN A 60 -12.70 10.73 2.09
N ILE A 61 -13.30 9.68 1.50
CA ILE A 61 -13.45 9.56 0.04
C ILE A 61 -14.26 10.73 -0.52
N LYS A 62 -15.37 11.11 0.14
CA LYS A 62 -16.19 12.24 -0.31
C LYS A 62 -15.37 13.53 -0.32
N SER A 63 -14.56 13.77 0.70
CA SER A 63 -13.65 14.93 0.74
C SER A 63 -12.58 14.86 -0.34
N GLN A 64 -12.00 13.69 -0.59
CA GLN A 64 -10.99 13.49 -1.63
C GLN A 64 -11.56 13.78 -3.03
N ARG A 65 -12.82 13.42 -3.27
CA ARG A 65 -13.52 13.71 -4.54
C ARG A 65 -13.78 15.19 -4.74
N ALA A 66 -14.19 15.90 -3.68
CA ALA A 66 -14.33 17.36 -3.75
C ALA A 66 -13.01 18.01 -4.16
N MET A 67 -11.88 17.56 -3.59
CA MET A 67 -10.55 18.01 -4.00
C MET A 67 -10.20 17.67 -5.45
N GLN A 68 -10.59 16.48 -5.94
CA GLN A 68 -10.39 16.10 -7.34
C GLN A 68 -11.19 17.00 -8.30
N ALA A 69 -12.41 17.38 -7.93
CA ALA A 69 -13.24 18.29 -8.74
C ALA A 69 -12.63 19.69 -8.88
N LEU A 70 -11.78 20.11 -7.92
CA LEU A 70 -11.06 21.39 -7.97
C LEU A 70 -9.76 21.34 -8.77
N GLN A 71 -9.27 20.16 -9.17
CA GLN A 71 -8.04 20.06 -9.98
C GLN A 71 -7.99 20.94 -11.23
N PRO A 72 -9.05 21.10 -12.05
CA PRO A 72 -8.99 21.99 -13.21
C PRO A 72 -8.77 23.45 -12.81
N GLN A 73 -9.42 23.92 -11.74
CA GLN A 73 -9.23 25.28 -11.23
C GLN A 73 -7.83 25.47 -10.65
N VAL A 74 -7.32 24.46 -9.93
CA VAL A 74 -5.95 24.45 -9.41
C VAL A 74 -4.94 24.51 -10.56
N LYS A 75 -5.16 23.77 -11.66
CA LYS A 75 -4.29 23.82 -12.85
C LYS A 75 -4.31 25.21 -13.50
N ALA A 76 -5.48 25.80 -13.71
CA ALA A 76 -5.59 27.15 -14.27
C ALA A 76 -4.86 28.18 -13.40
N LEU A 77 -4.95 28.03 -12.08
CA LEU A 77 -4.24 28.89 -11.13
C LEU A 77 -2.72 28.71 -11.18
N GLN A 78 -2.25 27.45 -11.25
CA GLN A 78 -0.84 27.13 -11.45
C GLN A 78 -0.29 27.74 -12.75
N GLU A 79 -1.11 27.77 -13.81
CA GLU A 79 -0.72 28.38 -15.08
C GLU A 79 -0.68 29.91 -15.03
N LYS A 80 -1.65 30.53 -14.35
CA LYS A 80 -1.71 31.98 -14.17
C LYS A 80 -0.55 32.53 -13.33
N HIS A 81 -0.11 31.79 -12.31
CA HIS A 81 0.95 32.23 -11.39
C HIS A 81 2.27 31.45 -11.57
N LYS A 82 2.61 31.07 -12.81
CA LYS A 82 3.91 30.42 -13.12
C LYS A 82 5.07 31.31 -12.67
N GLY A 83 5.85 30.83 -11.71
CA GLY A 83 7.03 31.54 -11.18
C GLY A 83 6.79 32.32 -9.89
N ASP A 84 5.54 32.58 -9.52
CA ASP A 84 5.17 33.25 -8.26
C ASP A 84 4.55 32.25 -7.28
N ARG A 85 5.42 31.55 -6.54
CA ARG A 85 5.00 30.51 -5.58
C ARG A 85 4.20 31.07 -4.41
N GLU A 86 4.46 32.29 -3.98
CA GLU A 86 3.83 32.85 -2.79
C GLU A 86 2.37 33.20 -3.09
N THR A 87 2.13 33.93 -4.20
CA THR A 87 0.77 34.25 -4.63
C THR A 87 -0.01 33.00 -5.01
N LEU A 88 0.64 32.02 -5.66
CA LEU A 88 0.03 30.73 -5.98
C LEU A 88 -0.47 30.00 -4.73
N GLN A 89 0.34 29.93 -3.67
CA GLN A 89 -0.06 29.28 -2.42
C GLN A 89 -1.25 29.99 -1.76
N LYS A 90 -1.24 31.33 -1.77
CA LYS A 90 -2.32 32.15 -1.20
C LYS A 90 -3.64 31.98 -1.96
N GLU A 91 -3.62 32.16 -3.29
CA GLU A 91 -4.83 32.00 -4.12
C GLU A 91 -5.34 30.55 -4.09
N MET A 92 -4.45 29.54 -4.00
CA MET A 92 -4.85 28.14 -3.90
C MET A 92 -5.55 27.85 -2.56
N MET A 93 -5.04 28.42 -1.46
CA MET A 93 -5.70 28.32 -0.15
C MET A 93 -7.05 29.04 -0.13
N GLU A 94 -7.15 30.22 -0.75
CA GLU A 94 -8.41 30.95 -0.91
C GLU A 94 -9.43 30.16 -1.73
N LEU A 95 -8.99 29.52 -2.83
CA LEU A 95 -9.83 28.66 -3.65
C LEU A 95 -10.41 27.51 -2.81
N TYR A 96 -9.57 26.79 -2.05
CA TYR A 96 -10.04 25.72 -1.18
C TYR A 96 -11.04 26.21 -0.11
N ARG A 97 -10.83 27.41 0.45
CA ARG A 97 -11.78 28.03 1.40
C ARG A 97 -13.10 28.41 0.75
N LYS A 98 -13.07 29.04 -0.44
CA LYS A 98 -14.26 29.44 -1.20
C LYS A 98 -15.12 28.22 -1.57
N GLU A 99 -14.47 27.16 -2.01
CA GLU A 99 -15.11 25.90 -2.41
C GLU A 99 -15.41 24.97 -1.22
N LYS A 100 -15.14 25.41 0.01
CA LYS A 100 -15.33 24.65 1.26
C LYS A 100 -14.68 23.26 1.23
N ALA A 101 -13.56 23.14 0.52
CA ALA A 101 -12.78 21.91 0.41
C ALA A 101 -11.64 21.92 1.45
N ASN A 102 -11.52 20.84 2.23
CA ASN A 102 -10.49 20.73 3.26
C ASN A 102 -9.35 19.81 2.81
N PRO A 103 -8.13 20.32 2.54
CA PRO A 103 -7.00 19.50 2.12
C PRO A 103 -6.55 18.52 3.23
N LEU A 104 -6.75 18.87 4.51
CA LEU A 104 -6.34 18.04 5.65
C LEU A 104 -7.22 16.78 5.81
N MET A 105 -8.44 16.80 5.28
CA MET A 105 -9.28 15.59 5.29
C MET A 105 -8.70 14.46 4.43
N GLY A 106 -7.81 14.79 3.49
CA GLY A 106 -7.08 13.80 2.68
C GLY A 106 -6.03 13.03 3.48
N CYS A 107 -5.44 13.60 4.53
CA CYS A 107 -4.47 12.93 5.39
C CYS A 107 -5.07 12.38 6.70
N LEU A 108 -6.35 12.65 6.97
CA LEU A 108 -7.10 12.09 8.09
C LEU A 108 -6.97 10.54 8.25
N PRO A 109 -6.96 9.71 7.17
CA PRO A 109 -6.78 8.28 7.36
C PRO A 109 -5.46 7.94 8.05
N MET A 110 -4.40 8.69 7.78
CA MET A 110 -3.09 8.46 8.38
C MET A 110 -3.10 8.76 9.87
N PHE A 111 -3.70 9.88 10.28
CA PHE A 111 -3.80 10.24 11.70
C PHE A 111 -4.63 9.26 12.51
N LEU A 112 -5.73 8.75 11.95
CA LEU A 112 -6.55 7.76 12.63
C LEU A 112 -5.88 6.37 12.68
N GLN A 113 -5.08 6.06 11.66
CA GLN A 113 -4.36 4.79 11.57
C GLN A 113 -3.16 4.72 12.54
N ILE A 114 -2.46 5.84 12.80
CA ILE A 114 -1.25 5.84 13.63
C ILE A 114 -1.52 5.28 15.05
N PRO A 115 -2.52 5.75 15.83
CA PRO A 115 -2.80 5.22 17.16
C PRO A 115 -3.21 3.73 17.13
N VAL A 116 -4.02 3.33 16.15
CA VAL A 116 -4.42 1.93 15.94
C VAL A 116 -3.20 1.05 15.68
N PHE A 117 -2.32 1.50 14.80
CA PHE A 117 -1.09 0.80 14.47
C PHE A 117 -0.18 0.67 15.69
N LEU A 118 0.05 1.77 16.43
CA LEU A 118 0.87 1.75 17.65
C LEU A 118 0.29 0.78 18.68
N GLY A 119 -1.04 0.74 18.83
CA GLY A 119 -1.71 -0.19 19.72
C GLY A 119 -1.50 -1.64 19.36
N LEU A 120 -1.74 -1.98 18.10
CA LEU A 120 -1.59 -3.34 17.60
C LEU A 120 -0.12 -3.78 17.56
N PHE A 121 0.77 -2.90 17.14
CA PHE A 121 2.21 -3.14 17.19
C PHE A 121 2.67 -3.42 18.62
N HIS A 122 2.24 -2.62 19.59
CA HIS A 122 2.60 -2.79 20.99
C HIS A 122 2.13 -4.15 21.52
N VAL A 123 0.85 -4.50 21.29
CA VAL A 123 0.27 -5.76 21.75
C VAL A 123 0.96 -6.96 21.11
N LEU A 124 1.16 -6.97 19.78
CA LEU A 124 1.77 -8.10 19.08
C LEU A 124 3.27 -8.22 19.34
N LYS A 125 4.01 -7.12 19.45
CA LYS A 125 5.44 -7.15 19.81
C LYS A 125 5.66 -7.71 21.22
N ARG A 126 4.69 -7.55 22.10
CA ARG A 126 4.77 -8.05 23.47
C ARG A 126 4.72 -9.58 23.53
N LEU A 127 4.11 -10.25 22.54
CA LEU A 127 3.93 -11.71 22.46
C LEU A 127 5.26 -12.46 22.21
N ASP A 128 6.18 -12.29 23.15
CA ASP A 128 7.46 -12.99 23.24
C ASP A 128 7.41 -13.82 24.54
N PRO A 129 7.71 -15.13 24.51
CA PRO A 129 7.75 -15.97 25.70
C PRO A 129 8.67 -15.44 26.82
N ALA A 130 9.70 -14.66 26.47
CA ALA A 130 10.62 -14.04 27.43
C ALA A 130 10.03 -12.81 28.15
N ASN A 131 8.84 -12.35 27.76
CA ASN A 131 8.23 -11.19 28.37
C ASN A 131 7.73 -11.46 29.79
N GLN A 132 8.11 -10.61 30.74
CA GLN A 132 7.73 -10.74 32.15
C GLN A 132 6.31 -10.25 32.43
N GLY A 133 5.87 -9.20 31.73
CA GLY A 133 4.57 -8.59 31.98
C GLY A 133 3.46 -9.36 31.31
N LYS A 134 3.24 -10.65 31.60
CA LYS A 134 2.29 -11.53 30.89
C LYS A 134 0.80 -11.21 31.13
N THR A 135 0.48 -10.51 32.23
CA THR A 135 -0.91 -10.19 32.63
C THR A 135 -1.38 -8.79 32.24
N LEU A 136 -0.53 -7.97 31.62
CA LEU A 136 -0.90 -6.62 31.21
C LEU A 136 -1.98 -6.63 30.13
N TYR A 137 -2.81 -5.58 30.10
CA TYR A 137 -3.87 -5.34 29.11
C TYR A 137 -4.99 -6.38 29.09
N GLY A 138 -5.29 -6.99 30.24
CA GLY A 138 -6.41 -7.93 30.40
C GLY A 138 -6.11 -9.37 30.00
N TRP A 139 -4.84 -9.73 29.83
CA TRP A 139 -4.40 -11.08 29.51
C TRP A 139 -4.29 -11.94 30.76
N THR A 140 -4.68 -13.22 30.64
CA THR A 140 -4.24 -14.25 31.58
C THR A 140 -2.88 -14.81 31.17
N VAL A 141 -2.15 -15.42 32.11
CA VAL A 141 -0.84 -16.03 31.83
C VAL A 141 -0.98 -17.14 30.77
N SER A 142 -2.00 -17.99 30.86
CA SER A 142 -2.25 -19.07 29.90
C SER A 142 -2.56 -18.55 28.49
N GLN A 143 -3.39 -17.52 28.35
CA GLN A 143 -3.66 -16.89 27.06
C GLN A 143 -2.39 -16.30 26.46
N PHE A 144 -1.59 -15.61 27.27
CA PHE A 144 -0.35 -15.00 26.80
C PHE A 144 0.65 -16.06 26.34
N GLU A 145 0.80 -17.15 27.10
CA GLU A 145 1.70 -18.25 26.75
C GLU A 145 1.24 -18.96 25.46
N SER A 146 -0.06 -19.26 25.33
CA SER A 146 -0.65 -19.81 24.09
C SER A 146 -0.38 -18.89 22.89
N ALA A 147 -0.64 -17.58 23.02
CA ALA A 147 -0.42 -16.61 21.95
C ALA A 147 1.05 -16.45 21.57
N SER A 148 1.94 -16.36 22.56
CA SER A 148 3.39 -16.18 22.33
C SER A 148 4.04 -17.40 21.66
N ALA A 149 3.46 -18.58 21.84
CA ALA A 149 3.90 -19.83 21.21
C ALA A 149 3.30 -20.06 19.81
N ALA A 150 2.39 -19.19 19.35
CA ALA A 150 1.68 -19.36 18.08
C ALA A 150 2.63 -19.36 16.88
N LYS A 151 2.33 -20.21 15.89
CA LYS A 151 3.13 -20.38 14.68
C LYS A 151 2.31 -20.09 13.42
N LEU A 152 2.97 -19.60 12.38
CA LEU A 152 2.47 -19.52 11.01
C LEU A 152 3.41 -20.35 10.13
N PHE A 153 2.90 -21.43 9.54
CA PHE A 153 3.70 -22.35 8.71
C PHE A 153 5.03 -22.74 9.37
N THR A 154 4.98 -23.15 10.63
CA THR A 154 6.07 -23.55 11.53
C THR A 154 6.98 -22.41 12.03
N ALA A 155 6.85 -21.19 11.49
CA ALA A 155 7.56 -20.02 11.99
C ALA A 155 6.80 -19.38 13.17
N PRO A 156 7.42 -19.19 14.35
CA PRO A 156 6.79 -18.49 15.46
C PRO A 156 6.44 -17.05 15.11
N ILE A 157 5.29 -16.56 15.54
CA ILE A 157 4.86 -15.18 15.26
C ILE A 157 5.73 -14.13 15.94
N ALA A 158 6.40 -14.49 17.04
CA ALA A 158 7.38 -13.65 17.73
C ALA A 158 8.70 -13.52 16.95
N GLY A 159 8.98 -14.46 16.05
CA GLY A 159 10.20 -14.48 15.24
C GLY A 159 10.25 -13.31 14.25
N LYS A 160 11.45 -12.79 13.99
CA LYS A 160 11.74 -11.70 13.05
C LYS A 160 12.87 -12.12 12.10
N PHE A 161 13.00 -11.45 10.95
CA PHE A 161 14.04 -11.78 9.96
C PHE A 161 15.46 -11.68 10.57
N GLY A 162 15.69 -10.67 11.41
CA GLY A 162 16.94 -10.46 12.14
C GLY A 162 17.04 -11.19 13.48
N SER A 163 16.25 -12.24 13.73
CA SER A 163 16.33 -12.97 15.00
C SER A 163 17.71 -13.62 15.19
N THR A 164 18.26 -13.51 16.40
CA THR A 164 19.55 -14.13 16.75
C THR A 164 19.39 -15.64 16.94
N ALA A 165 20.50 -16.38 16.95
CA ALA A 165 20.48 -17.82 17.22
C ALA A 165 19.84 -18.13 18.59
N ASP A 166 20.15 -17.33 19.61
CA ASP A 166 19.60 -17.50 20.96
C ASP A 166 18.09 -17.21 21.01
N GLU A 167 17.63 -16.16 20.33
CA GLU A 167 16.19 -15.86 20.22
C GLU A 167 15.44 -17.02 19.53
N LEU A 168 16.00 -17.55 18.44
CA LEU A 168 15.40 -18.67 17.69
C LEU A 168 15.40 -19.97 18.51
N ALA A 169 16.47 -20.24 19.27
CA ALA A 169 16.55 -21.40 20.15
C ALA A 169 15.46 -21.36 21.23
N ARG A 170 15.22 -20.20 21.85
CA ARG A 170 14.15 -20.01 22.84
C ARG A 170 12.76 -20.22 22.26
N LEU A 171 12.56 -19.81 21.01
CA LEU A 171 11.31 -20.00 20.28
C LEU A 171 11.16 -21.41 19.70
N GLY A 172 12.16 -22.28 19.86
CA GLY A 172 12.19 -23.62 19.26
C GLY A 172 12.06 -23.58 17.73
N ALA A 173 12.73 -22.60 17.10
CA ALA A 173 12.50 -22.23 15.71
C ALA A 173 13.73 -22.46 14.83
N ASN A 174 13.48 -22.90 13.59
CA ASN A 174 14.51 -22.92 12.56
C ASN A 174 14.65 -21.53 11.93
N GLY A 175 15.85 -20.94 12.01
CA GLY A 175 16.11 -19.60 11.47
C GLY A 175 15.88 -19.48 9.96
N THR A 176 16.12 -20.55 9.19
CA THR A 176 15.84 -20.58 7.75
C THR A 176 14.35 -20.47 7.49
N THR A 177 13.52 -21.23 8.21
CA THR A 177 12.07 -21.18 8.11
C THR A 177 11.53 -19.78 8.43
N VAL A 178 12.00 -19.18 9.53
CA VAL A 178 11.60 -17.82 9.93
C VAL A 178 11.95 -16.80 8.85
N LYS A 179 13.16 -16.86 8.28
CA LYS A 179 13.60 -15.95 7.21
C LYS A 179 12.81 -16.12 5.92
N ILE A 180 12.56 -17.37 5.50
CA ILE A 180 11.73 -17.65 4.32
C ILE A 180 10.33 -17.10 4.52
N MET A 181 9.71 -17.40 5.67
CA MET A 181 8.35 -16.94 5.95
C MET A 181 8.23 -15.43 6.03
N ALA A 182 9.16 -14.77 6.75
CA ALA A 182 9.22 -13.31 6.80
C ALA A 182 9.43 -12.74 5.38
N GLY A 183 10.35 -13.30 4.59
CA GLY A 183 10.60 -12.88 3.21
C GLY A 183 9.38 -13.00 2.30
N VAL A 184 8.67 -14.14 2.34
CA VAL A 184 7.44 -14.36 1.57
C VAL A 184 6.37 -13.35 1.95
N LEU A 185 6.13 -13.14 3.25
CA LEU A 185 5.12 -12.19 3.71
C LEU A 185 5.48 -10.74 3.30
N VAL A 186 6.76 -10.37 3.35
CA VAL A 186 7.23 -9.06 2.88
C VAL A 186 7.02 -8.90 1.38
N LEU A 187 7.30 -9.92 0.57
CA LEU A 187 7.02 -9.88 -0.87
C LEU A 187 5.52 -9.73 -1.14
N VAL A 188 4.66 -10.39 -0.37
CA VAL A 188 3.20 -10.22 -0.43
C VAL A 188 2.80 -8.78 -0.06
N MET A 189 3.38 -8.21 1.00
CA MET A 189 3.14 -6.82 1.37
C MET A 189 3.57 -5.86 0.25
N MET A 190 4.76 -6.03 -0.30
CA MET A 190 5.25 -5.22 -1.41
C MET A 190 4.32 -5.31 -2.62
N GLY A 191 3.93 -6.52 -3.01
CA GLY A 191 3.03 -6.77 -4.13
C GLY A 191 1.67 -6.11 -3.91
N THR A 192 1.06 -6.29 -2.74
CA THR A 192 -0.25 -5.69 -2.40
C THR A 192 -0.20 -4.16 -2.35
N THR A 193 0.84 -3.57 -1.76
CA THR A 193 1.04 -2.10 -1.76
C THR A 193 1.28 -1.58 -3.18
N TYR A 194 2.14 -2.24 -3.96
CA TYR A 194 2.39 -1.88 -5.36
C TYR A 194 1.10 -1.92 -6.18
N LEU A 195 0.31 -2.99 -6.06
CA LEU A 195 -0.96 -3.14 -6.79
C LEU A 195 -1.95 -2.04 -6.39
N THR A 196 -2.04 -1.70 -5.11
CA THR A 196 -2.90 -0.61 -4.61
C THR A 196 -2.48 0.73 -5.20
N SER A 197 -1.19 1.07 -5.16
CA SER A 197 -0.63 2.29 -5.76
C SER A 197 -0.83 2.33 -7.27
N ARG A 198 -0.65 1.20 -7.95
CA ARG A 198 -0.80 1.08 -9.40
C ARG A 198 -2.25 1.27 -9.84
N GLN A 199 -3.22 0.68 -9.13
CA GLN A 199 -4.65 0.82 -9.44
C GLN A 199 -5.10 2.29 -9.42
N MET A 200 -4.58 3.07 -8.47
CA MET A 200 -4.83 4.51 -8.40
C MET A 200 -4.32 5.23 -9.65
N ILE A 201 -3.04 5.07 -9.99
CA ILE A 201 -2.41 5.75 -11.14
C ILE A 201 -3.06 5.36 -12.47
N LEU A 202 -3.42 4.09 -12.64
CA LEU A 202 -4.08 3.62 -13.86
C LEU A 202 -5.43 4.30 -14.10
N LYS A 203 -6.14 4.71 -13.04
CA LYS A 203 -7.45 5.36 -13.16
C LYS A 203 -7.38 6.89 -13.19
N THR A 204 -6.40 7.49 -12.52
CA THR A 204 -6.24 8.97 -12.49
C THR A 204 -5.29 9.48 -13.57
N GLY A 205 -4.53 8.60 -14.22
CA GLY A 205 -3.41 8.98 -15.07
C GLY A 205 -2.20 9.48 -14.28
N TRP A 206 -1.11 9.74 -15.00
CA TRP A 206 0.07 10.38 -14.45
C TRP A 206 -0.14 11.88 -14.37
N ALA A 207 0.32 12.49 -13.28
CA ALA A 207 0.31 13.94 -13.14
C ALA A 207 1.25 14.59 -14.16
N GLU A 208 0.83 15.73 -14.71
CA GLU A 208 1.61 16.54 -15.65
C GLU A 208 2.69 17.35 -14.93
N ASP A 209 2.40 17.83 -13.71
CA ASP A 209 3.35 18.53 -12.86
C ASP A 209 4.53 17.61 -12.48
N PRO A 210 5.79 18.01 -12.76
CA PRO A 210 6.98 17.25 -12.38
C PRO A 210 7.04 16.85 -10.89
N GLN A 211 6.61 17.74 -9.99
CA GLN A 211 6.63 17.49 -8.54
C GLN A 211 5.60 16.43 -8.16
N GLN A 212 4.38 16.51 -8.69
CA GLN A 212 3.33 15.52 -8.42
C GLN A 212 3.69 14.16 -9.03
N ARG A 213 4.31 14.15 -10.22
CA ARG A 213 4.77 12.92 -10.88
C ARG A 213 5.87 12.23 -10.08
N MET A 214 6.78 13.00 -9.48
CA MET A 214 7.78 12.45 -8.54
C MET A 214 7.11 11.79 -7.34
N ILE A 215 6.11 12.43 -6.73
CA ILE A 215 5.34 11.85 -5.61
C ILE A 215 4.64 10.55 -6.03
N GLN A 216 4.01 10.51 -7.22
CA GLN A 216 3.40 9.29 -7.75
C GLN A 216 4.42 8.16 -7.94
N ARG A 217 5.63 8.46 -8.43
CA ARG A 217 6.71 7.47 -8.56
C ARG A 217 7.21 6.97 -7.21
N LEU A 218 7.37 7.86 -6.24
CA LEU A 218 7.76 7.51 -4.88
C LEU A 218 6.69 6.61 -4.22
N MET A 219 5.41 6.91 -4.41
CA MET A 219 4.31 6.08 -3.91
C MET A 219 4.25 4.71 -4.59
N LEU A 220 4.54 4.65 -5.89
CA LEU A 220 4.47 3.40 -6.68
C LEU A 220 5.66 2.47 -6.41
N TYR A 221 6.88 3.02 -6.29
CA TYR A 221 8.10 2.21 -6.17
C TYR A 221 8.81 2.38 -4.83
N GLY A 222 8.88 3.62 -4.33
CA GLY A 222 9.57 3.93 -3.07
C GLY A 222 8.89 3.31 -1.85
N ILE A 223 7.58 3.49 -1.69
CA ILE A 223 6.86 2.93 -0.53
C ILE A 223 6.95 1.40 -0.52
N PRO A 224 6.63 0.64 -1.59
CA PRO A 224 6.82 -0.80 -1.59
C PRO A 224 8.26 -1.21 -1.28
N LEU A 225 9.26 -0.53 -1.85
CA LEU A 225 10.67 -0.85 -1.56
C LEU A 225 11.03 -0.62 -0.09
N SER A 226 10.51 0.45 0.53
CA SER A 226 10.75 0.73 1.95
C SER A 226 10.21 -0.37 2.88
N LEU A 227 9.23 -1.15 2.42
CA LEU A 227 8.68 -2.26 3.22
C LEU A 227 9.69 -3.40 3.43
N LEU A 228 10.70 -3.55 2.56
CA LEU A 228 11.78 -4.53 2.77
C LEU A 228 12.50 -4.30 4.10
N ILE A 229 12.78 -3.03 4.42
CA ILE A 229 13.46 -2.66 5.66
C ILE A 229 12.54 -2.92 6.86
N SER A 230 11.27 -2.51 6.75
CA SER A 230 10.31 -2.72 7.83
C SER A 230 10.09 -4.21 8.15
N GLY A 231 9.99 -5.04 7.11
CA GLY A 231 9.81 -6.48 7.25
C GLY A 231 11.00 -7.21 7.87
N ALA A 232 12.19 -6.62 7.78
CA ALA A 232 13.37 -7.18 8.43
C ALA A 232 13.38 -6.94 9.96
N ILE A 233 12.75 -5.85 10.40
CA ILE A 233 12.80 -5.37 11.79
C ILE A 233 11.63 -5.93 12.61
N PHE A 234 10.48 -6.16 11.98
CA PHE A 234 9.25 -6.50 12.69
C PHE A 234 9.02 -8.02 12.85
N PRO A 235 8.40 -8.45 13.96
CA PRO A 235 7.96 -9.84 14.15
C PRO A 235 6.93 -10.27 13.11
N ILE A 236 6.91 -11.56 12.79
CA ILE A 236 5.98 -12.17 11.84
C ILE A 236 4.52 -11.84 12.19
N GLY A 237 4.13 -11.83 13.47
CA GLY A 237 2.78 -11.46 13.89
C GLY A 237 2.37 -10.06 13.42
N VAL A 238 3.30 -9.10 13.49
CA VAL A 238 3.07 -7.73 13.00
C VAL A 238 3.03 -7.70 11.45
N ILE A 239 3.82 -8.52 10.79
CA ILE A 239 3.80 -8.64 9.33
C ILE A 239 2.46 -9.22 8.84
N ILE A 240 1.89 -10.21 9.54
CA ILE A 240 0.55 -10.77 9.26
C ILE A 240 -0.52 -9.67 9.32
N TYR A 241 -0.46 -8.82 10.35
CA TYR A 241 -1.29 -7.64 10.44
C TYR A 241 -1.15 -6.76 9.18
N TRP A 242 0.08 -6.45 8.77
CA TRP A 242 0.33 -5.60 7.62
C TRP A 242 -0.21 -6.19 6.31
N VAL A 243 0.02 -7.49 6.09
CA VAL A 243 -0.52 -8.22 4.93
C VAL A 243 -2.04 -8.11 4.91
N THR A 244 -2.69 -8.42 6.03
CA THR A 244 -4.16 -8.34 6.16
C THR A 244 -4.65 -6.92 5.91
N ASN A 245 -3.97 -5.94 6.47
CA ASN A 245 -4.30 -4.54 6.32
C ASN A 245 -4.16 -4.05 4.87
N ASN A 246 -3.12 -4.49 4.17
CA ASN A 246 -2.90 -4.17 2.76
C ASN A 246 -3.93 -4.87 1.86
N LEU A 247 -4.27 -6.13 2.14
CA LEU A 247 -5.32 -6.86 1.42
C LEU A 247 -6.69 -6.19 1.60
N PHE A 248 -7.03 -5.80 2.83
CA PHE A 248 -8.24 -5.03 3.10
C PHE A 248 -8.23 -3.70 2.33
N THR A 249 -7.10 -2.98 2.35
CA THR A 249 -6.94 -1.71 1.62
C THR A 249 -7.12 -1.92 0.12
N LEU A 250 -6.54 -2.98 -0.46
CA LEU A 250 -6.69 -3.32 -1.88
C LEU A 250 -8.15 -3.62 -2.24
N GLY A 251 -8.84 -4.42 -1.42
CA GLY A 251 -10.25 -4.74 -1.61
C GLY A 251 -11.15 -3.50 -1.47
N GLN A 252 -10.90 -2.71 -0.42
CA GLN A 252 -11.56 -1.43 -0.19
C GLN A 252 -11.34 -0.48 -1.37
N GLN A 253 -10.11 -0.34 -1.84
CA GLN A 253 -9.74 0.51 -2.97
C GLN A 253 -10.49 0.06 -4.24
N GLN A 254 -10.56 -1.24 -4.50
CA GLN A 254 -11.33 -1.77 -5.63
C GLN A 254 -12.83 -1.47 -5.51
N TRP A 255 -13.41 -1.59 -4.31
CA TRP A 255 -14.81 -1.22 -4.06
C TRP A 255 -15.04 0.29 -4.28
N VAL A 256 -14.16 1.14 -3.75
CA VAL A 256 -14.22 2.59 -3.94
C VAL A 256 -14.15 2.92 -5.41
N LEU A 257 -13.17 2.41 -6.14
CA LEU A 257 -12.99 2.73 -7.55
C LEU A 257 -14.13 2.21 -8.46
N ARG A 258 -14.97 1.30 -7.96
CA ARG A 258 -16.19 0.81 -8.62
C ARG A 258 -17.40 1.68 -8.29
N LYS A 259 -17.66 1.93 -7.00
CA LYS A 259 -18.80 2.74 -6.55
C LYS A 259 -18.61 4.23 -6.81
N PHE A 260 -17.35 4.64 -6.82
CA PHE A 260 -16.90 6.00 -6.82
C PHE A 260 -15.76 6.22 -7.83
N PRO A 261 -16.01 6.08 -9.15
CA PRO A 261 -14.98 6.28 -10.16
C PRO A 261 -14.40 7.70 -10.07
N PRO A 262 -13.07 7.88 -10.24
CA PRO A 262 -12.48 9.19 -10.36
C PRO A 262 -12.93 9.86 -11.67
N PRO A 263 -13.10 11.19 -11.70
CA PRO A 263 -13.34 11.90 -12.94
C PRO A 263 -12.15 11.66 -13.89
N VAL A 264 -12.43 11.29 -15.13
CA VAL A 264 -11.40 11.09 -16.15
C VAL A 264 -10.76 12.45 -16.38
N THR A 265 -9.48 12.59 -16.03
CA THR A 265 -8.68 13.77 -16.39
C THR A 265 -8.74 13.88 -17.92
N ALA A 266 -9.30 14.99 -18.41
CA ALA A 266 -9.65 15.21 -19.83
C ALA A 266 -8.45 15.29 -20.80
N THR A 267 -7.30 14.71 -20.47
CA THR A 267 -6.08 14.73 -21.29
C THR A 267 -5.52 13.36 -21.65
N SER A 268 -6.28 12.27 -21.51
CA SER A 268 -6.09 11.14 -22.41
C SER A 268 -6.76 11.47 -23.75
N LYS A 269 -5.99 11.95 -24.73
CA LYS A 269 -6.43 11.87 -26.14
C LYS A 269 -6.99 10.45 -26.35
N PRO A 270 -8.19 10.29 -26.90
CA PRO A 270 -8.72 8.96 -27.19
C PRO A 270 -7.80 8.32 -28.23
N GLY A 271 -6.90 7.45 -27.77
CA GLY A 271 -6.31 6.44 -28.62
C GLY A 271 -7.44 5.52 -29.03
N THR A 272 -7.99 5.75 -30.22
CA THR A 272 -8.65 4.74 -31.07
C THR A 272 -9.28 3.57 -30.31
N SER A 273 -10.28 3.84 -29.48
CA SER A 273 -11.27 2.83 -29.10
C SER A 273 -12.43 2.92 -30.07
N GLY A 274 -12.17 2.44 -31.29
CA GLY A 274 -13.24 1.89 -32.11
C GLY A 274 -13.73 0.62 -31.41
N ARG A 275 -14.82 0.74 -30.65
CA ARG A 275 -15.71 -0.39 -30.42
C ARG A 275 -17.13 0.13 -30.33
N ASN A 276 -17.70 0.31 -31.52
CA ASN A 276 -19.13 0.36 -31.73
C ASN A 276 -19.79 -0.80 -30.98
N GLY A 277 -20.88 -0.47 -30.31
CA GLY A 277 -21.79 -1.47 -29.80
C GLY A 277 -22.36 -2.28 -30.94
N THR A 278 -22.34 -3.60 -30.80
CA THR A 278 -23.37 -4.50 -31.29
C THR A 278 -23.12 -5.86 -30.65
N GLN A 279 -24.14 -6.40 -29.97
CA GLN A 279 -24.23 -7.83 -29.70
C GLN A 279 -24.08 -8.59 -31.02
N PRO A 280 -23.57 -9.83 -30.96
CA PRO A 280 -24.30 -10.86 -31.67
C PRO A 280 -24.52 -12.12 -30.84
N THR A 281 -25.74 -12.58 -30.99
CA THR A 281 -26.30 -13.89 -30.68
C THR A 281 -25.50 -15.05 -31.31
N LYS A 282 -25.65 -16.21 -30.66
CA LYS A 282 -25.26 -17.58 -31.02
C LYS A 282 -24.96 -17.87 -32.51
N SER A 283 -23.91 -18.67 -32.74
CA SER A 283 -24.06 -19.94 -33.46
C SER A 283 -22.95 -20.93 -33.10
N LEU A 284 -23.39 -22.10 -32.65
CA LEU A 284 -22.65 -23.33 -32.41
C LEU A 284 -22.65 -24.08 -33.76
N PHE A 285 -21.49 -24.53 -34.23
CA PHE A 285 -21.28 -25.32 -35.47
C PHE A 285 -21.33 -24.57 -36.81
N GLY A 286 -20.20 -24.64 -37.53
CA GLY A 286 -20.05 -24.17 -38.91
C GLY A 286 -18.61 -24.24 -39.38
N ARG A 287 -18.23 -25.37 -39.99
CA ARG A 287 -16.91 -25.64 -40.59
C ARG A 287 -16.80 -24.86 -41.91
N GLY A 288 -15.77 -24.02 -42.08
CA GLY A 288 -15.53 -23.25 -43.31
C GLY A 288 -14.04 -22.87 -43.48
N LYS A 289 -13.49 -23.14 -44.67
CA LYS A 289 -12.07 -23.17 -45.08
C LYS A 289 -11.28 -21.86 -44.87
N PRO A 290 -9.93 -21.91 -44.81
CA PRO A 290 -9.09 -20.72 -44.75
C PRO A 290 -8.98 -20.05 -46.12
N ALA A 291 -9.22 -18.74 -46.16
CA ALA A 291 -9.03 -17.87 -47.33
C ALA A 291 -7.73 -17.02 -47.18
N PRO A 292 -7.13 -16.55 -48.29
CA PRO A 292 -5.68 -16.37 -48.42
C PRO A 292 -5.18 -15.02 -47.88
N VAL A 293 -3.89 -15.00 -47.48
CA VAL A 293 -3.16 -13.81 -47.03
C VAL A 293 -2.80 -12.92 -48.22
N PRO A 294 -3.23 -11.63 -48.28
CA PRO A 294 -2.72 -10.67 -49.25
C PRO A 294 -1.38 -10.05 -48.81
N PRO A 295 -0.55 -9.60 -49.75
CA PRO A 295 0.87 -9.34 -49.54
C PRO A 295 1.15 -8.07 -48.72
N LYS A 296 2.24 -8.11 -47.97
CA LYS A 296 2.77 -7.02 -47.14
C LYS A 296 3.43 -5.95 -48.04
N PRO A 297 3.03 -4.66 -48.00
CA PRO A 297 3.77 -3.61 -48.68
C PRO A 297 5.10 -3.31 -47.98
N ALA A 298 6.15 -3.13 -48.79
CA ALA A 298 7.53 -2.92 -48.38
C ALA A 298 7.75 -1.63 -47.59
N ALA A 299 8.64 -1.70 -46.60
CA ALA A 299 9.11 -0.56 -45.81
C ALA A 299 10.19 0.23 -46.58
N PRO A 300 10.17 1.58 -46.57
CA PRO A 300 11.32 2.38 -47.01
C PRO A 300 12.44 2.33 -45.96
N LYS A 301 13.64 1.91 -46.39
CA LYS A 301 14.89 2.02 -45.62
C LYS A 301 15.29 3.49 -45.49
N VAL A 302 15.55 3.96 -44.26
CA VAL A 302 16.40 5.13 -44.02
C VAL A 302 17.50 4.73 -43.04
N ALA A 303 18.73 5.04 -43.44
CA ALA A 303 19.98 4.53 -42.90
C ALA A 303 20.29 5.01 -41.47
N GLY A 304 20.90 4.11 -40.68
CA GLY A 304 21.45 4.44 -39.36
C GLY A 304 22.81 5.17 -39.45
N PRO A 305 23.20 5.97 -38.43
CA PRO A 305 24.50 6.64 -38.42
C PRO A 305 25.65 5.68 -38.07
N LYS A 306 26.78 5.79 -38.78
CA LYS A 306 28.02 5.04 -38.57
C LYS A 306 28.81 5.50 -37.32
N PRO A 307 29.65 4.63 -36.73
CA PRO A 307 30.38 4.91 -35.49
C PRO A 307 31.77 5.53 -35.73
N GLY A 308 32.17 6.46 -34.85
CA GLY A 308 33.57 6.85 -34.64
C GLY A 308 33.92 8.30 -34.97
N ALA A 309 33.83 9.20 -33.99
CA ALA A 309 34.61 10.43 -33.92
C ALA A 309 34.71 10.91 -32.46
N LYS A 310 35.94 11.21 -32.00
CA LYS A 310 36.29 11.59 -30.62
C LYS A 310 35.71 12.97 -30.24
N PRO A 311 35.41 13.22 -28.94
CA PRO A 311 34.83 14.49 -28.48
C PRO A 311 35.88 15.61 -28.39
N ALA A 312 35.57 16.78 -28.98
CA ALA A 312 36.33 18.01 -28.81
C ALA A 312 35.78 18.83 -27.62
N ASN A 313 36.67 19.15 -26.69
CA ASN A 313 36.43 19.87 -25.44
C ASN A 313 36.49 21.40 -25.66
N PRO A 314 35.53 22.23 -25.20
CA PRO A 314 35.70 23.68 -25.26
C PRO A 314 36.56 24.18 -24.09
N LYS A 315 37.75 24.70 -24.40
CA LYS A 315 38.68 25.35 -23.46
C LYS A 315 38.19 26.74 -23.01
N LYS A 316 38.21 26.93 -21.68
CA LYS A 316 38.61 28.12 -20.88
C LYS A 316 38.81 29.46 -21.62
N GLY A 317 38.00 30.46 -21.27
CA GLY A 317 38.36 31.87 -21.38
C GLY A 317 39.31 32.31 -20.25
N ARG A 318 40.32 33.13 -20.58
CA ARG A 318 41.27 33.78 -19.65
C ARG A 318 40.84 35.24 -19.36
N PRO A 319 41.42 35.90 -18.33
CA PRO A 319 40.82 37.02 -17.60
C PRO A 319 41.16 38.39 -18.17
N ALA A 320 40.31 39.39 -17.87
CA ALA A 320 40.62 40.81 -18.01
C ALA A 320 41.12 41.37 -16.67
N LYS A 321 42.20 42.14 -16.75
CA LYS A 321 43.04 42.69 -15.68
C LYS A 321 42.51 44.07 -15.27
N ARG A 322 42.60 44.37 -13.97
CA ARG A 322 42.52 45.72 -13.37
C ARG A 322 43.49 46.71 -14.04
N GLN A 323 43.05 47.96 -14.18
CA GLN A 323 43.84 49.18 -13.94
C GLN A 323 42.87 50.38 -13.82
N GLY A 324 43.07 51.21 -12.79
CA GLY A 324 42.22 52.33 -12.39
C GLY A 324 41.93 52.28 -10.89
#